data_AF-A0A346RFK4-F1
#
_entry.id   AF-A0A346RFK4-F1
#
_cell.length_a   1.000
_cell.length_b   1.000
_cell.length_c   1.000
_cell.angle_alpha   90.00
_cell.angle_beta   90.00
_cell.angle_gamma   90.00
#
_symmetry.space_group_name_H-M   'P 1'
#
loop_
_entity.id
_entity.type
_entity.pdbx_description
1 polymer ?
#
loop_
_entity_poly.entity_id
_entity_poly.type
_entity_poly.pdbx_seq_one_letter_code
_entity_poly.pdbx_strand_id
1 'polypeptide(L)'
;MLLFSIMFSSMFIFLTHPLSMGFCILIQTIFLSINMGMTTFNFWYSYILTLIMIGGLLILFIYMTSVASNEKFKFSMWMFLLFMLIYSLTMIYLYKMNMIESNYMMYNKLNDLFNFYNMNYMAMIKFYNLPTMKIMIITILYLLITLIAVVKISKTNSGPLRQMF
;
A
#
# COMPACT_ATOMS: atom_id res chain seq x y z
N MET A 1 -10.05 3.09 -11.03
CA MET A 1 -9.34 2.80 -9.75
C MET A 1 -7.91 3.34 -9.78
N LEU A 2 -7.13 3.11 -10.84
CA LEU A 2 -5.75 3.60 -10.97
C LEU A 2 -5.62 5.14 -10.90
N LEU A 3 -6.57 5.87 -11.47
CA LEU A 3 -6.63 7.33 -11.36
C LEU A 3 -6.84 7.78 -9.90
N PHE A 4 -7.72 7.13 -9.15
CA PHE A 4 -7.92 7.42 -7.72
C PHE A 4 -6.65 7.18 -6.90
N SER A 5 -5.88 6.12 -7.18
CA SER A 5 -4.57 5.94 -6.51
C SER A 5 -3.58 7.07 -6.82
N ILE A 6 -3.59 7.60 -8.05
CA ILE A 6 -2.75 8.75 -8.40
C ILE A 6 -3.20 10.01 -7.63
N MET A 7 -4.51 10.25 -7.51
CA MET A 7 -5.05 11.36 -6.69
C MET A 7 -4.50 11.32 -5.26
N PHE A 8 -4.65 10.18 -4.57
CA PHE A 8 -4.21 10.04 -3.18
C PHE A 8 -2.68 10.13 -3.05
N SER A 9 -1.92 9.59 -4.00
CA SER A 9 -0.47 9.73 -4.01
C SER A 9 -0.01 11.19 -4.14
N SER A 10 -0.71 12.00 -4.95
CA SER A 10 -0.42 13.43 -5.09
C SER A 10 -0.78 14.23 -3.83
N MET A 11 -1.83 13.83 -3.12
CA MET A 11 -2.23 14.45 -1.85
C MET A 11 -1.22 14.20 -0.73
N PHE A 12 -0.55 13.05 -0.75
CA PHE A 12 0.39 12.65 0.30
C PHE A 12 1.51 13.68 0.51
N ILE A 13 2.00 14.30 -0.56
CA ILE A 13 3.10 15.27 -0.53
C ILE A 13 2.74 16.52 0.31
N PHE A 14 1.45 16.87 0.39
CA PHE A 14 0.99 18.09 1.04
C PHE A 14 0.52 17.87 2.48
N LEU A 15 0.39 16.62 2.94
CA LEU A 15 -0.05 16.32 4.30
C LEU A 15 1.10 16.48 5.28
N THR A 16 0.85 17.11 6.42
CA THR A 16 1.87 17.35 7.47
C THR A 16 1.61 16.55 8.74
N HIS A 17 0.34 16.31 9.08
CA HIS A 17 -0.02 15.64 10.32
C HIS A 17 0.16 14.11 10.18
N PRO A 18 0.87 13.42 11.11
CA PRO A 18 1.12 11.98 11.02
C PRO A 18 -0.15 11.13 10.87
N LEU A 19 -1.22 11.50 11.58
CA LEU A 19 -2.51 10.80 11.49
C LEU A 19 -3.16 10.95 10.11
N SER A 20 -3.07 12.12 9.47
CA SER A 20 -3.63 12.31 8.12
C SER A 20 -2.77 11.64 7.06
N MET A 21 -1.45 11.63 7.22
CA MET A 21 -0.54 10.82 6.41
C MET A 21 -0.92 9.33 6.50
N GLY A 22 -1.10 8.79 7.70
CA GLY A 22 -1.49 7.39 7.91
C GLY A 22 -2.83 7.04 7.27
N PHE A 23 -3.82 7.93 7.39
CA PHE A 23 -5.12 7.76 6.75
C PHE A 23 -5.04 7.79 5.21
N CYS A 24 -4.23 8.69 4.65
CA CYS A 24 -4.00 8.76 3.21
C CYS A 24 -3.36 7.46 2.68
N ILE A 25 -2.37 6.93 3.41
CA ILE A 25 -1.73 5.64 3.06
C ILE A 25 -2.75 4.50 3.12
N LEU A 26 -3.60 4.43 4.14
CA LEU A 26 -4.64 3.40 4.23
C LEU A 26 -5.54 3.41 3.00
N ILE A 27 -6.07 4.56 2.61
CA ILE A 27 -6.93 4.66 1.42
C ILE A 27 -6.16 4.27 0.15
N GLN A 28 -4.92 4.75 0.00
CA GLN A 28 -4.08 4.40 -1.14
C GLN A 28 -3.83 2.88 -1.23
N THR A 29 -3.59 2.21 -0.10
CA THR A 29 -3.35 0.75 -0.07
C THR A 29 -4.58 -0.06 -0.46
N ILE A 30 -5.79 0.41 -0.13
CA ILE A 30 -7.05 -0.21 -0.57
C ILE A 30 -7.20 -0.06 -2.09
N PHE A 31 -6.92 1.12 -2.66
CA PHE A 31 -6.98 1.29 -4.11
C PHE A 31 -5.92 0.46 -4.85
N LEU A 32 -4.72 0.35 -4.29
CA LEU A 32 -3.65 -0.48 -4.84
C LEU A 32 -3.98 -1.97 -4.80
N SER A 33 -4.54 -2.47 -3.70
CA SER A 33 -4.93 -3.89 -3.61
C SER A 33 -6.04 -4.25 -4.59
N ILE A 34 -7.02 -3.37 -4.77
CA ILE A 34 -8.07 -3.55 -5.77
C ILE A 34 -7.49 -3.52 -7.19
N ASN A 35 -6.59 -2.57 -7.50
CA ASN A 35 -5.92 -2.54 -8.81
C ASN A 35 -5.14 -3.83 -9.06
N MET A 36 -4.39 -4.32 -8.07
CA MET A 36 -3.61 -5.55 -8.19
C MET A 36 -4.49 -6.78 -8.34
N GLY A 37 -5.62 -6.83 -7.63
CA GLY A 37 -6.61 -7.91 -7.76
C GLY A 37 -7.29 -7.93 -9.14
N MET A 38 -7.46 -6.76 -9.78
CA MET A 38 -8.02 -6.67 -11.13
C MET A 38 -7.00 -7.02 -12.23
N THR A 39 -5.70 -6.78 -12.00
CA THR A 39 -4.66 -7.07 -13.01
C THR A 39 -4.10 -8.48 -12.91
N THR A 40 -4.21 -9.12 -11.74
CA THR A 40 -3.69 -10.47 -11.52
C THR A 40 -4.82 -11.50 -11.54
N PHE A 41 -4.53 -12.68 -12.07
CA PHE A 41 -5.51 -13.77 -12.16
C PHE A 41 -5.87 -14.38 -10.80
N ASN A 42 -5.08 -14.10 -9.76
CA ASN A 42 -5.31 -14.60 -8.43
C ASN A 42 -5.14 -13.49 -7.38
N PHE A 43 -6.12 -13.37 -6.50
CA PHE A 43 -6.18 -12.34 -5.45
C PHE A 43 -5.17 -12.54 -4.30
N TRP A 44 -4.37 -13.61 -4.31
CA TRP A 44 -3.37 -13.87 -3.26
C TRP A 44 -2.40 -12.71 -3.05
N TYR A 45 -1.90 -12.09 -4.12
CA TYR A 45 -1.00 -10.95 -3.98
C TYR A 45 -1.69 -9.71 -3.42
N SER A 46 -2.92 -9.42 -3.89
CA SER A 46 -3.71 -8.32 -3.33
C SER A 46 -4.04 -8.53 -1.85
N TYR A 47 -4.27 -9.78 -1.43
CA TYR A 47 -4.55 -10.13 -0.03
C TYR A 47 -3.31 -10.01 0.87
N ILE A 48 -2.15 -10.48 0.42
CA ILE A 48 -0.90 -10.31 1.17
C ILE A 48 -0.58 -8.81 1.35
N LEU A 49 -0.79 -8.01 0.31
CA LEU A 49 -0.56 -6.57 0.35
C LEU A 49 -1.47 -5.87 1.38
N THR A 50 -2.77 -6.20 1.42
CA THR A 50 -3.69 -5.58 2.40
C THR A 50 -3.31 -5.93 3.83
N LEU A 51 -2.98 -7.20 4.11
CA LEU A 51 -2.59 -7.65 5.45
C LEU A 51 -1.35 -6.93 5.96
N ILE A 52 -0.27 -6.90 5.17
CA ILE A 52 1.01 -6.32 5.60
C ILE A 52 0.85 -4.81 5.81
N MET A 53 0.17 -4.12 4.89
CA MET A 53 0.04 -2.66 4.98
C MET A 53 -0.86 -2.23 6.13
N ILE A 54 -2.01 -2.88 6.34
CA ILE A 54 -2.90 -2.58 7.48
C ILE A 54 -2.18 -2.87 8.81
N GLY A 55 -1.48 -4.00 8.91
CA GLY A 55 -0.72 -4.36 10.12
C GLY A 55 0.37 -3.34 10.45
N GLY A 56 1.16 -2.92 9.46
CA GLY A 56 2.21 -1.91 9.64
C GLY A 56 1.68 -0.52 10.02
N LEU A 57 0.55 -0.12 9.44
CA LEU A 57 -0.07 1.19 9.73
C LEU A 57 -0.68 1.25 11.13
N LEU A 58 -1.22 0.15 11.65
CA LEU A 58 -1.71 0.10 13.03
C LEU A 58 -0.58 0.30 14.05
N ILE A 59 0.60 -0.29 13.81
CA ILE A 59 1.78 -0.10 14.68
C ILE A 59 2.24 1.37 14.66
N LEU A 60 2.30 1.98 13.47
CA LEU A 60 2.60 3.40 13.31
C LEU A 60 1.59 4.30 14.02
N PHE A 61 0.30 3.95 13.98
CA PHE A 61 -0.75 4.70 14.66
C PHE A 61 -0.57 4.68 16.18
N ILE A 62 -0.31 3.51 16.77
CA ILE A 62 -0.05 3.37 18.22
C ILE A 62 1.20 4.15 18.62
N TYR A 63 2.26 4.11 17.81
CA TYR A 63 3.48 4.86 18.09
C TYR A 63 3.22 6.38 18.09
N MET A 64 2.53 6.90 17.07
CA MET A 64 2.28 8.33 16.96
C MET A 64 1.36 8.87 18.06
N THR A 65 0.34 8.12 18.48
CA THR A 65 -0.50 8.53 19.62
C THR A 65 0.25 8.50 20.96
N SER A 66 1.30 7.69 21.07
CA SER A 66 2.14 7.66 22.28
C SER A 66 3.20 8.76 22.34
N VAL A 67 3.61 9.33 21.19
CA VAL A 67 4.72 10.28 21.09
C VAL A 67 4.25 11.73 20.95
N ALA A 68 3.10 11.99 20.33
CA ALA A 68 2.62 13.35 20.09
C ALA A 68 1.37 13.66 20.93
N SER A 69 1.39 14.82 21.61
CA SER A 69 0.18 15.45 22.14
C SER A 69 -0.81 15.71 21.00
N ASN A 70 -2.11 15.48 21.23
CA ASN A 70 -3.20 15.72 20.28
C ASN A 70 -3.24 17.18 19.75
N GLU A 71 -2.38 17.50 18.78
CA GLU A 71 -2.43 18.79 18.10
C GLU A 71 -3.74 18.88 17.32
N LYS A 72 -4.40 20.04 17.42
CA LYS A 72 -5.66 20.27 16.72
C LYS A 72 -5.41 20.21 15.21
N PHE A 73 -6.15 19.34 14.53
CA PHE A 73 -6.11 19.21 13.09
C PHE A 73 -6.48 20.54 12.41
N LYS A 74 -5.53 21.13 11.68
CA LYS A 74 -5.75 22.35 10.88
C LYS A 74 -6.01 21.96 9.43
N PHE A 75 -7.25 22.16 8.99
CA PHE A 75 -7.62 21.96 7.59
C PHE A 75 -7.16 23.16 6.75
N SER A 76 -6.47 22.90 5.64
CA SER A 76 -6.05 23.96 4.71
C SER A 76 -7.01 24.02 3.53
N MET A 77 -7.67 25.17 3.34
CA MET A 77 -8.62 25.36 2.25
C MET A 77 -7.93 25.27 0.86
N TRP A 78 -6.64 25.60 0.81
CA TRP A 78 -5.80 25.43 -0.38
C TRP A 78 -5.61 23.96 -0.77
N MET A 79 -5.41 23.03 0.18
CA MET A 79 -5.38 21.60 -0.15
C MET A 79 -6.73 21.13 -0.67
N PHE A 80 -7.83 21.63 -0.11
CA PHE A 80 -9.16 21.26 -0.58
C PHE A 80 -9.40 21.70 -2.02
N LEU A 81 -9.03 22.94 -2.37
CA LEU A 81 -9.14 23.44 -3.74
C LEU A 81 -8.26 22.65 -4.71
N LEU A 82 -7.02 22.34 -4.33
CA LEU A 82 -6.15 21.46 -5.10
C LEU A 82 -6.80 20.08 -5.32
N PHE A 83 -7.42 19.50 -4.28
CA PHE A 83 -8.12 18.23 -4.39
C PHE A 83 -9.28 18.28 -5.37
N MET A 84 -10.09 19.34 -5.32
CA MET A 84 -11.22 19.49 -6.25
C MET A 84 -10.76 19.68 -7.70
N LEU A 85 -9.69 20.44 -7.94
CA LEU A 85 -9.10 20.58 -9.27
C LEU A 85 -8.61 19.24 -9.80
N ILE A 86 -7.80 18.54 -9.01
CA ILE A 86 -7.20 17.26 -9.38
C ILE A 86 -8.30 16.20 -9.63
N TYR A 87 -9.37 16.19 -8.82
CA TYR A 87 -10.54 15.35 -9.01
C TYR A 87 -11.31 15.67 -10.31
N SER A 88 -11.54 16.95 -10.60
CA SER A 88 -12.24 17.35 -11.83
C SER A 88 -11.47 16.90 -13.10
N LEU A 89 -10.15 17.02 -13.09
CA LEU A 89 -9.28 16.57 -14.18
C LEU A 89 -9.37 15.04 -14.37
N THR A 90 -9.41 14.27 -13.28
CA THR A 90 -9.63 12.82 -13.42
C THR A 90 -10.98 12.46 -13.99
N MET A 91 -12.03 13.17 -13.64
CA MET A 91 -13.37 12.88 -14.16
C MET A 91 -13.46 13.17 -15.65
N ILE A 92 -12.84 14.26 -16.12
CA ILE A 92 -12.75 14.57 -17.55
C ILE A 92 -11.98 13.45 -18.29
N TYR A 93 -10.87 12.98 -17.72
CA TYR A 93 -10.09 11.90 -18.31
C TYR A 93 -10.87 10.57 -18.36
N LEU A 94 -11.58 10.21 -17.28
CA LEU A 94 -12.43 9.02 -17.21
C LEU A 94 -13.53 9.06 -18.27
N TYR A 95 -14.18 10.22 -18.45
CA TYR A 95 -15.22 10.38 -19.46
C TYR A 95 -14.70 10.10 -20.87
N LYS A 96 -13.48 10.58 -21.18
CA LYS A 96 -12.83 10.34 -22.48
C LYS A 96 -12.43 8.87 -22.67
N MET A 97 -11.94 8.21 -21.62
CA MET A 97 -11.50 6.81 -21.69
C MET A 97 -12.65 5.82 -21.81
N ASN A 98 -13.76 6.03 -21.09
CA ASN A 98 -14.92 5.15 -21.17
C ASN A 98 -15.50 5.04 -22.59
N MET A 99 -15.34 6.08 -23.42
CA MET A 99 -15.75 6.06 -24.82
C MET A 99 -14.85 5.17 -25.72
N ILE A 100 -13.60 4.96 -25.32
CA ILE A 100 -12.59 4.23 -26.11
C ILE A 100 -12.58 2.74 -25.73
N GLU A 101 -12.79 2.43 -24.45
CA GLU A 101 -12.54 1.10 -23.89
C GLU A 101 -13.70 0.10 -24.07
N SER A 102 -14.93 0.58 -24.29
CA SER A 102 -16.10 -0.27 -24.52
C SER A 102 -15.96 -1.20 -25.73
N ASN A 103 -15.14 -0.82 -26.72
CA ASN A 103 -14.91 -1.62 -27.92
C ASN A 103 -13.80 -2.68 -27.78
N TYR A 104 -12.86 -2.52 -26.83
CA TYR A 104 -11.69 -3.41 -26.70
C TYR A 104 -11.88 -4.52 -25.65
N MET A 105 -12.70 -4.29 -24.62
CA MET A 105 -12.86 -5.21 -23.49
C MET A 105 -13.57 -6.54 -23.82
N MET A 106 -14.37 -6.58 -24.88
CA MET A 106 -15.15 -7.79 -25.22
C MET A 106 -14.30 -8.86 -25.92
N TYR A 107 -13.21 -8.49 -26.59
CA TYR A 107 -12.44 -9.38 -27.45
C TYR A 107 -11.38 -10.21 -26.69
N ASN A 108 -10.85 -9.71 -25.57
CA ASN A 108 -9.75 -10.37 -24.85
C ASN A 108 -10.19 -11.37 -23.77
N LYS A 109 -11.44 -11.30 -23.29
CA LYS A 109 -11.89 -12.12 -22.14
C LYS A 109 -12.05 -13.63 -22.43
N LEU A 110 -12.19 -14.02 -23.69
CA LEU A 110 -12.53 -15.40 -24.05
C LEU A 110 -11.29 -16.30 -24.23
N ASN A 111 -10.14 -15.77 -24.64
CA ASN A 111 -8.94 -16.57 -24.91
C ASN A 111 -8.09 -16.86 -23.66
N ASP A 112 -8.21 -16.06 -22.62
CA ASP A 112 -7.29 -16.17 -21.49
C ASP A 112 -7.74 -17.20 -20.42
N LEU A 113 -9.03 -17.58 -20.40
CA LEU A 113 -9.65 -18.46 -19.37
C LEU A 113 -8.95 -19.82 -19.15
N PHE A 114 -8.42 -20.43 -20.20
CA PHE A 114 -7.81 -21.76 -20.13
C PHE A 114 -6.34 -21.77 -19.67
N ASN A 115 -5.59 -20.67 -19.85
CA ASN A 115 -4.19 -20.57 -19.40
C ASN A 115 -4.04 -20.20 -17.91
N PHE A 116 -5.15 -19.88 -17.24
CA PHE A 116 -5.15 -19.29 -15.89
C PHE A 116 -4.87 -20.25 -14.74
N TYR A 117 -5.39 -21.47 -14.79
CA TYR A 117 -5.23 -22.40 -13.66
C TYR A 117 -3.79 -22.87 -13.51
N ASN A 118 -3.07 -23.10 -14.62
CA ASN A 118 -1.66 -23.52 -14.58
C ASN A 118 -0.70 -22.39 -14.17
N MET A 119 -0.94 -21.14 -14.59
CA MET A 119 -0.09 -20.01 -14.21
C MET A 119 -0.14 -19.69 -12.71
N ASN A 120 -1.31 -19.85 -12.08
CA ASN A 120 -1.51 -19.53 -10.66
C ASN A 120 -0.70 -20.44 -9.71
N TYR A 121 -0.66 -21.74 -9.99
CA TYR A 121 0.11 -22.69 -9.18
C TYR A 121 1.62 -22.54 -9.39
N MET A 122 2.02 -22.25 -10.63
CA MET A 122 3.43 -22.05 -11.01
C MET A 122 4.05 -20.81 -10.33
N ALA A 123 3.27 -19.73 -10.15
CA ALA A 123 3.77 -18.48 -9.59
C ALA A 123 4.23 -18.60 -8.13
N MET A 124 3.50 -19.35 -7.29
CA MET A 124 3.82 -19.50 -5.86
C MET A 124 4.99 -20.46 -5.63
N ILE A 125 5.05 -21.54 -6.42
CA ILE A 125 6.11 -22.56 -6.30
C ILE A 125 7.45 -22.06 -6.84
N LYS A 126 7.44 -21.02 -7.69
CA LYS A 126 8.64 -20.43 -8.27
C LYS A 126 9.67 -20.02 -7.22
N PHE A 127 9.26 -19.47 -6.07
CA PHE A 127 10.20 -19.02 -5.04
C PHE A 127 10.94 -20.17 -4.33
N TYR A 128 10.37 -21.37 -4.32
CA TYR A 128 10.99 -22.56 -3.73
C TYR A 128 11.85 -23.33 -4.74
N ASN A 129 11.69 -23.07 -6.04
CA ASN A 129 12.47 -23.71 -7.10
C ASN A 129 13.76 -22.95 -7.42
N LEU A 130 14.78 -23.69 -7.86
CA LEU A 130 15.99 -23.10 -8.43
C LEU A 130 15.65 -22.44 -9.79
N PRO A 131 16.25 -21.27 -10.13
CA PRO A 131 17.30 -20.53 -9.43
C PRO A 131 16.79 -19.51 -8.39
N THR A 132 15.49 -19.24 -8.36
CA THR A 132 14.85 -18.19 -7.55
C THR A 132 14.89 -18.46 -6.04
N MET A 133 15.12 -19.71 -5.62
CA MET A 133 15.37 -20.08 -4.22
C MET A 133 16.48 -19.23 -3.57
N LYS A 134 17.49 -18.77 -4.33
CA LYS A 134 18.53 -17.87 -3.79
C LYS A 134 17.96 -16.58 -3.22
N ILE A 135 16.93 -16.00 -3.88
CA ILE A 135 16.26 -14.79 -3.42
C ILE A 135 15.55 -15.06 -2.08
N MET A 136 14.89 -16.21 -1.96
CA MET A 136 14.22 -16.61 -0.72
C MET A 136 15.21 -16.75 0.44
N ILE A 137 16.37 -17.39 0.23
CA ILE A 137 17.41 -17.52 1.26
C ILE A 137 17.91 -16.14 1.71
N ILE A 138 18.15 -15.22 0.76
CA ILE A 138 18.57 -13.84 1.08
C ILE A 138 17.50 -13.13 1.92
N THR A 139 16.21 -13.26 1.60
CA THR A 139 15.14 -12.62 2.39
C THR A 139 15.04 -13.16 3.81
N ILE A 140 15.27 -14.46 4.02
CA ILE A 140 15.27 -15.07 5.36
C ILE A 140 16.43 -14.52 6.19
N LEU A 141 17.64 -14.48 5.61
CA LEU A 141 18.82 -13.92 6.27
C LEU A 141 18.64 -12.44 6.59
N TYR A 142 18.06 -11.66 5.67
CA TYR A 142 17.75 -10.25 5.90
C TYR A 142 16.82 -10.05 7.10
N LEU A 143 15.69 -10.77 7.16
CA LEU A 143 14.75 -10.67 8.29
C LEU A 143 15.37 -11.11 9.62
N LEU A 144 16.27 -12.09 9.61
CA LEU A 144 16.99 -12.52 10.81
C LEU A 144 17.94 -11.41 11.31
N ILE A 145 18.69 -10.79 10.40
CA ILE A 145 19.61 -9.69 10.75
C ILE A 145 18.82 -8.49 11.27
N THR A 146 17.69 -8.12 10.64
CA THR A 146 16.88 -7.00 11.13
C THR A 146 16.32 -7.26 12.51
N LEU A 147 15.89 -8.48 12.84
CA LEU A 147 15.44 -8.84 14.18
C LEU A 147 16.56 -8.69 15.23
N ILE A 148 17.78 -9.18 14.93
CA ILE A 148 18.93 -9.01 15.83
C ILE A 148 19.26 -7.52 16.02
N ALA A 149 19.23 -6.73 14.95
CA ALA A 149 19.47 -5.29 15.00
C ALA A 149 18.42 -4.58 15.85
N VAL A 150 17.12 -4.86 15.65
CA VAL A 150 16.03 -4.28 16.43
C VAL A 150 16.18 -4.60 17.92
N VAL A 151 16.53 -5.85 18.29
CA VAL A 151 16.78 -6.23 19.69
C VAL A 151 17.99 -5.50 20.29
N LYS A 152 19.05 -5.24 19.50
CA LYS A 152 20.20 -4.46 19.97
C LYS A 152 19.86 -2.98 20.16
N ILE A 153 19.08 -2.40 19.25
CA ILE A 153 18.67 -0.98 19.32
C ILE A 153 17.66 -0.75 20.45
N SER A 154 16.73 -1.68 20.69
CA SER A 154 15.73 -1.55 21.76
C SER A 154 16.29 -1.79 23.16
N LYS A 155 17.45 -2.46 23.27
CA LYS A 155 18.20 -2.60 24.53
C LYS A 155 19.01 -1.34 24.85
N THR A 156 18.32 -0.21 25.04
CA THR A 156 18.93 0.99 25.63
C THR A 156 18.84 0.89 27.17
N ASN A 157 19.99 0.82 27.84
CA ASN A 157 20.10 0.88 29.30
C ASN A 157 19.95 2.31 29.83
N SER A 158 18.92 3.04 29.41
CA SER A 158 18.50 4.27 30.07
C SER A 158 17.31 3.95 30.96
N GLY A 159 17.35 4.37 32.22
CA GLY A 159 16.30 4.17 33.21
C GLY A 159 14.90 4.59 32.71
N PRO A 160 13.84 4.31 33.49
CA PRO A 160 12.46 4.38 33.01
C PRO A 160 12.16 5.72 32.30
N LEU A 161 11.55 5.63 31.11
CA LEU A 161 11.06 6.76 30.30
C LEU A 161 10.05 7.67 31.05
N ARG A 162 9.61 7.28 32.24
CA ARG A 162 8.77 8.07 33.14
C ARG A 162 9.59 8.46 34.35
N GLN A 163 9.77 9.76 34.58
CA GLN A 163 10.14 10.26 35.91
C GLN A 163 9.07 9.77 36.90
N MET A 164 9.48 8.97 37.87
CA MET A 164 8.70 8.74 39.07
C MET A 164 8.88 9.95 39.98
N PHE A 165 8.10 11.01 39.74
CA PHE A 165 7.69 11.98 40.75
C PHE A 165 6.28 12.45 40.39
#